data_AF-A0A6L9EST2-F1
#
_entry.id   AF-A0A6L9EST2-F1
#
_cell.length_a   1.000
_cell.length_b   1.000
_cell.length_c   1.000
_cell.angle_alpha   90.00
_cell.angle_beta   90.00
_cell.angle_gamma   90.00
#
_symmetry.space_group_name_H-M   'P 1'
#
loop_
_entity.id
_entity.type
_entity.pdbx_description
1 polymer ?
#
loop_
_entity_poly.entity_id
_entity_poly.type
_entity_poly.pdbx_seq_one_letter_code
_entity_poly.pdbx_strand_id
1 'polypeptide(L)'
;MAEVIFFELIRITFIGSVGILLLLMLKKFILKKYTKQFNYYIWLVIIIRMLIPFNIPITLTMDKEPGIIINNVIEDRSGINETQDYEYPLGSLQSDFQDNNIENGSKISYFDKKIKNIVALLMSKHKLTTMLVYLWLCVALIISIYRIISYIKMKNLILDLSYSMDENNCYIKYRCNKMLSKIKCGLMKELKLKQNITLKISDAANIPFGMGILKKYIIIPANSNLKEDELRWILKHELIHYKKRDLLYKYIVIVVKTIYWFNPLVYIMSRKIENECELSCDEDVLKNHDFNERKEYALTLVKSLKDNNQRVLGINLSTGFGDKKLLKERFEEMFSKKAKSGILIAGLCIVICIASFFIISNRNLEETSADDGRSNSNVSVDSSNDEIELYQLTTDKYKGYYMEIKDPKRIKVGVAVKLNEEGQTASKIAQNYNAVAAINGGGFLDQSSTGYWNGTGGIPVGIIMSKGEVIYNDVEQRGKTELFAIDKQGQMIVGTYSVEDLKEKGVQEAVSFGPSLIIDGKMSEMTGDGGWGIAPRTAIGQKEDGTIILLVIDGRGIGSLGATLKETQEIMYKLGAVNAINLDGGKSSTMYYNGNTINETEGRKIPTAILVE
;
A
#
# COMPACT_ATOMS: atom_id res chain seq x y z
N MET A 1 1.05 -18.70 -1.07
CA MET A 1 1.86 -17.96 -2.08
C MET A 1 1.08 -17.71 -3.39
N ALA A 2 0.52 -18.73 -4.05
CA ALA A 2 -0.24 -18.54 -5.30
C ALA A 2 -1.42 -17.57 -5.14
N GLU A 3 -2.13 -17.63 -4.02
CA GLU A 3 -3.28 -16.76 -3.76
C GLU A 3 -2.89 -15.29 -3.63
N VAL A 4 -1.81 -15.00 -2.91
CA VAL A 4 -1.24 -13.65 -2.80
C VAL A 4 -0.91 -13.11 -4.19
N ILE A 5 -0.25 -13.93 -5.03
CA ILE A 5 0.07 -13.56 -6.42
C ILE A 5 -1.20 -13.29 -7.23
N PHE A 6 -2.23 -14.12 -7.09
CA PHE A 6 -3.49 -13.97 -7.81
C PHE A 6 -4.23 -12.67 -7.44
N PHE A 7 -4.39 -12.41 -6.14
CA PHE A 7 -5.07 -11.21 -5.66
C PHE A 7 -4.28 -9.94 -5.99
N GLU A 8 -2.94 -9.95 -5.86
CA GLU A 8 -2.11 -8.83 -6.29
C GLU A 8 -2.18 -8.60 -7.80
N LEU A 9 -2.18 -9.67 -8.61
CA LEU A 9 -2.34 -9.54 -10.07
C LEU A 9 -3.68 -8.88 -10.43
N ILE A 10 -4.78 -9.29 -9.80
CA ILE A 10 -6.11 -8.68 -10.00
C ILE A 10 -6.11 -7.21 -9.55
N ARG A 11 -5.52 -6.93 -8.38
CA ARG A 11 -5.44 -5.58 -7.83
C ARG A 11 -4.65 -4.63 -8.73
N ILE A 12 -3.46 -5.03 -9.19
CA ILE A 12 -2.63 -4.24 -10.12
C ILE A 12 -3.37 -4.05 -11.45
N THR A 13 -4.08 -5.08 -11.92
CA THR A 13 -4.91 -4.97 -13.13
C THR A 13 -5.97 -3.89 -12.95
N PHE A 14 -6.68 -3.87 -11.83
CA PHE A 14 -7.73 -2.88 -11.55
C PHE A 14 -7.14 -1.46 -11.46
N ILE A 15 -6.10 -1.27 -10.66
CA ILE A 15 -5.45 0.04 -10.48
C ILE A 15 -4.86 0.54 -11.80
N GLY A 16 -4.16 -0.32 -12.54
CA GLY A 16 -3.61 0.01 -13.85
C GLY A 16 -4.70 0.40 -14.84
N SER A 17 -5.84 -0.30 -14.84
CA SER A 17 -7.00 0.02 -15.68
C SER A 17 -7.58 1.40 -15.37
N VAL A 18 -7.76 1.73 -14.09
CA VAL A 18 -8.20 3.06 -13.65
C VAL A 18 -7.19 4.13 -14.08
N GLY A 19 -5.89 3.87 -13.90
CA GLY A 19 -4.82 4.78 -14.32
C GLY A 19 -4.83 5.04 -15.83
N ILE A 20 -5.03 4.01 -16.65
CA ILE A 20 -5.13 4.13 -18.12
C ILE A 20 -6.31 5.02 -18.50
N LEU A 21 -7.49 4.76 -17.93
CA LEU A 21 -8.70 5.55 -18.21
C LEU A 21 -8.54 7.02 -17.79
N LEU A 22 -7.99 7.25 -16.59
CA LEU A 22 -7.71 8.59 -16.09
C LEU A 22 -6.75 9.34 -17.03
N LEU A 23 -5.67 8.70 -17.46
CA LEU A 23 -4.70 9.35 -18.34
C LEU A 23 -5.28 9.62 -19.73
N LEU A 24 -6.13 8.72 -20.28
CA LEU A 24 -6.88 8.99 -21.52
C LEU A 24 -7.81 10.20 -21.37
N MET A 25 -8.50 10.33 -20.23
CA MET A 25 -9.36 11.47 -19.93
C MET A 25 -8.55 12.77 -19.81
N LEU A 26 -7.46 12.75 -19.02
CA LEU A 26 -6.56 13.90 -18.87
C LEU A 26 -5.98 14.34 -20.20
N LYS A 27 -5.64 13.40 -21.10
CA LYS A 27 -5.18 13.71 -22.46
C LYS A 27 -6.22 14.46 -23.28
N LYS A 28 -7.49 14.06 -23.20
CA LYS A 28 -8.58 14.72 -23.94
C LYS A 28 -8.75 16.19 -23.54
N PHE A 29 -8.59 16.52 -22.26
CA PHE A 29 -8.91 17.85 -21.74
C PHE A 29 -7.68 18.73 -21.47
N ILE A 30 -6.65 18.17 -20.84
CA ILE A 30 -5.53 18.91 -20.26
C ILE A 30 -4.24 18.68 -21.04
N LEU A 31 -3.87 17.41 -21.28
CA LEU A 31 -2.52 17.09 -21.78
C LEU A 31 -2.30 17.40 -23.27
N LYS A 32 -3.36 17.71 -24.03
CA LYS A 32 -3.25 18.18 -25.42
C LYS A 32 -2.43 19.46 -25.59
N LYS A 33 -2.27 20.26 -24.53
CA LYS A 33 -1.51 21.53 -24.53
C LYS A 33 0.00 21.33 -24.36
N TYR A 34 0.47 20.10 -24.15
CA TYR A 34 1.87 19.77 -23.87
C TYR A 34 2.54 19.09 -25.06
N THR A 35 3.87 19.15 -25.09
CA THR A 35 4.72 18.52 -26.12
C THR A 35 4.36 17.05 -26.35
N LYS A 36 4.49 16.56 -27.58
CA LYS A 36 4.24 15.16 -27.92
C LYS A 36 5.23 14.23 -27.23
N GLN A 37 6.47 14.71 -27.05
CA GLN A 37 7.45 14.02 -26.23
C GLN A 37 6.94 13.73 -24.80
N PHE A 38 6.38 14.74 -24.11
CA PHE A 38 5.79 14.54 -22.78
C PHE A 38 4.61 13.57 -22.82
N ASN A 39 3.71 13.73 -23.78
CA ASN A 39 2.54 12.86 -23.95
C ASN A 39 2.91 11.40 -24.23
N TYR A 40 4.07 11.15 -24.82
CA TYR A 40 4.62 9.81 -25.03
C TYR A 40 5.18 9.21 -23.74
N TYR A 41 5.98 9.96 -22.98
CA TYR A 41 6.66 9.44 -21.79
C TYR A 41 5.79 9.37 -20.53
N ILE A 42 4.70 10.15 -20.42
CA ILE A 42 3.82 10.09 -19.25
C ILE A 42 3.19 8.70 -19.03
N TRP A 43 3.06 7.91 -20.09
CA TRP A 43 2.63 6.50 -20.01
C TRP A 43 3.59 5.60 -19.24
N LEU A 44 4.88 5.97 -19.11
CA LEU A 44 5.85 5.23 -18.31
C LEU A 44 5.42 5.14 -16.84
N VAL A 45 4.71 6.15 -16.33
CA VAL A 45 4.22 6.15 -14.94
C VAL A 45 3.28 4.94 -14.70
N ILE A 46 2.37 4.68 -15.63
CA ILE A 46 1.46 3.53 -15.55
C ILE A 46 2.21 2.21 -15.77
N ILE A 47 3.14 2.18 -16.73
CA ILE A 47 3.90 0.98 -17.05
C ILE A 47 4.79 0.56 -15.89
N ILE A 48 5.49 1.50 -15.25
CA ILE A 48 6.29 1.25 -14.05
C ILE A 48 5.39 0.69 -12.94
N ARG A 49 4.21 1.30 -12.71
CA ARG A 49 3.23 0.82 -11.72
C ARG A 49 2.73 -0.60 -11.98
N MET A 50 2.60 -1.00 -13.25
CA MET A 50 2.18 -2.34 -13.66
C MET A 50 3.33 -3.36 -13.69
N LEU A 51 4.59 -2.92 -13.85
CA LEU A 51 5.76 -3.81 -13.90
C LEU A 51 6.46 -4.01 -12.57
N ILE A 52 6.12 -3.23 -11.56
CA ILE A 52 6.57 -3.44 -10.19
C ILE A 52 5.39 -4.13 -9.46
N PRO A 53 5.26 -5.47 -9.58
CA PRO A 53 4.17 -6.23 -8.96
C PRO A 53 4.35 -6.40 -7.46
N PHE A 54 5.36 -5.77 -6.89
CA PHE A 54 5.62 -5.78 -5.48
C PHE A 54 5.24 -4.40 -4.97
N ASN A 55 4.27 -4.35 -4.06
CA ASN A 55 4.59 -3.63 -2.84
C ASN A 55 5.91 -4.25 -2.42
N ILE A 56 7.05 -3.61 -2.74
CA ILE A 56 8.23 -3.82 -1.92
C ILE A 56 7.65 -3.43 -0.57
N PRO A 57 7.46 -4.35 0.39
CA PRO A 57 7.55 -3.88 1.74
C PRO A 57 8.96 -3.31 1.74
N ILE A 58 9.05 -2.00 1.49
CA ILE A 58 10.02 -1.23 2.19
C ILE A 58 9.47 -1.33 3.63
N THR A 59 9.63 -2.50 4.26
CA THR A 59 10.57 -2.55 5.37
C THR A 59 11.75 -1.78 4.81
N LEU A 60 11.73 -0.47 5.05
CA LEU A 60 12.96 0.15 5.43
C LEU A 60 13.43 -0.84 6.47
N THR A 61 14.37 -1.69 6.10
CA THR A 61 15.36 -2.12 7.05
C THR A 61 16.00 -0.80 7.50
N MET A 62 15.27 -0.09 8.36
CA MET A 62 15.81 0.30 9.63
C MET A 62 16.20 -1.02 10.32
N ASP A 63 17.24 -1.68 9.77
CA ASP A 63 18.18 -2.52 10.50
C ASP A 63 19.14 -1.60 11.26
N LYS A 64 18.62 -0.46 11.71
CA LYS A 64 18.83 -0.03 13.07
C LYS A 64 17.47 -0.19 13.71
N GLU A 65 17.34 -1.17 14.60
CA GLU A 65 16.37 -1.04 15.68
C GLU A 65 16.39 0.43 16.11
N PRO A 66 15.27 1.18 16.05
CA PRO A 66 15.26 2.48 16.66
C PRO A 66 15.66 2.22 18.11
N GLY A 67 16.82 2.73 18.51
CA GLY A 67 17.35 2.50 19.85
C GLY A 67 16.25 2.91 20.82
N ILE A 68 15.66 1.94 21.51
CA ILE A 68 14.68 2.24 22.53
C ILE A 68 15.48 2.85 23.67
N ILE A 69 15.39 4.16 23.82
CA ILE A 69 15.98 4.85 24.96
C ILE A 69 14.98 4.70 26.10
N ILE A 70 15.35 3.86 27.07
CA ILE A 70 14.61 3.69 28.32
C ILE A 70 15.34 4.51 29.36
N ASN A 71 14.69 5.58 29.84
CA ASN A 71 15.21 6.37 30.94
C ASN A 71 14.35 6.10 32.17
N ASN A 72 15.01 5.79 33.29
CA ASN A 72 14.31 5.73 34.58
C ASN A 72 13.91 7.16 34.98
N VAL A 73 12.64 7.36 35.31
CA VAL A 73 12.12 8.66 35.72
C VAL A 73 12.30 8.78 37.23
N ILE A 74 13.50 9.21 37.65
CA ILE A 74 13.74 9.58 39.05
C ILE A 74 13.23 11.01 39.23
N GLU A 75 12.04 11.19 39.79
CA GLU A 75 11.57 12.51 40.21
C GLU A 75 12.16 12.90 41.56
N ASP A 76 13.10 13.84 41.51
CA ASP A 76 13.58 14.60 42.65
C ASP A 76 12.58 15.75 42.94
N ARG A 77 12.14 15.83 44.21
CA ARG A 77 11.70 17.03 44.97
C ARG A 77 10.24 17.57 44.90
N SER A 78 9.59 17.37 46.06
CA SER A 78 9.11 18.38 47.04
C SER A 78 8.16 19.51 46.63
N GLY A 79 7.00 19.52 47.30
CA GLY A 79 6.09 20.68 47.51
C GLY A 79 5.14 20.90 46.32
N ILE A 80 3.82 21.01 46.50
CA ILE A 80 3.10 21.93 47.37
C ILE A 80 1.67 21.39 47.56
N ASN A 81 1.17 21.50 48.80
CA ASN A 81 -0.23 21.32 49.18
C ASN A 81 -1.13 22.32 48.45
N GLU A 82 -2.33 21.91 48.02
CA GLU A 82 -3.55 22.67 48.34
C GLU A 82 -4.82 21.85 48.11
N THR A 83 -5.59 21.77 49.19
CA THR A 83 -6.94 21.25 49.35
C THR A 83 -7.99 22.08 48.61
N GLN A 84 -9.08 21.47 48.13
CA GLN A 84 -10.45 21.96 48.44
C GLN A 84 -11.57 21.00 47.99
N ASP A 85 -12.58 20.95 48.86
CA ASP A 85 -13.79 20.12 48.90
C ASP A 85 -14.92 20.54 47.93
N TYR A 86 -16.05 19.81 48.05
CA TYR A 86 -17.46 20.05 47.66
C TYR A 86 -17.99 19.06 46.60
N GLU A 87 -18.74 18.00 46.94
CA GLU A 87 -20.11 17.86 47.50
C GLU A 87 -21.16 17.61 46.40
N TYR A 88 -21.85 16.45 46.49
CA TYR A 88 -22.89 15.94 45.58
C TYR A 88 -24.24 16.62 45.81
N PRO A 89 -25.18 16.52 44.84
CA PRO A 89 -26.43 15.87 45.23
C PRO A 89 -27.05 14.90 44.20
N LEU A 90 -27.83 14.00 44.80
CA LEU A 90 -28.65 12.89 44.31
C LEU A 90 -30.04 13.36 43.82
N GLY A 91 -30.68 12.59 42.93
CA GLY A 91 -32.14 12.64 42.64
C GLY A 91 -32.43 12.46 41.14
N SER A 92 -32.93 11.33 40.62
CA SER A 92 -34.19 10.58 40.83
C SER A 92 -35.24 10.85 39.73
N LEU A 93 -35.72 9.76 39.12
CA LEU A 93 -37.06 9.47 38.57
C LEU A 93 -37.44 9.87 37.12
N GLN A 94 -37.44 8.83 36.27
CA GLN A 94 -38.61 8.14 35.68
C GLN A 94 -39.40 8.76 34.48
N SER A 95 -39.44 7.93 33.41
CA SER A 95 -40.53 7.63 32.45
C SER A 95 -41.05 8.72 31.50
N ASP A 96 -41.06 8.49 30.18
CA ASP A 96 -42.10 7.75 29.43
C ASP A 96 -42.07 8.08 27.90
N PHE A 97 -42.40 7.07 27.06
CA PHE A 97 -42.91 7.05 25.64
C PHE A 97 -42.30 8.03 24.58
N GLN A 98 -42.05 7.67 23.30
CA GLN A 98 -42.85 6.88 22.37
C GLN A 98 -42.04 6.66 21.07
N ASP A 99 -42.35 5.56 20.37
CA ASP A 99 -41.87 5.18 19.03
C ASP A 99 -41.90 6.30 17.98
N ASN A 100 -40.94 6.26 17.05
CA ASN A 100 -41.25 6.33 15.60
C ASN A 100 -40.06 5.89 14.72
N ASN A 101 -40.35 4.91 13.87
CA ASN A 101 -39.54 4.39 12.78
C ASN A 101 -39.22 5.45 11.71
N ILE A 102 -38.00 5.44 11.15
CA ILE A 102 -37.75 5.80 9.74
C ILE A 102 -36.73 4.83 9.12
N GLU A 103 -37.22 4.01 8.21
CA GLU A 103 -36.45 3.20 7.27
C GLU A 103 -35.64 4.08 6.30
N ASN A 104 -34.35 3.77 6.08
CA ASN A 104 -33.67 3.91 4.78
C ASN A 104 -32.24 3.35 4.85
N GLY A 105 -32.07 2.02 4.71
CA GLY A 105 -30.75 1.37 4.71
C GLY A 105 -30.59 0.12 3.84
N SER A 106 -31.61 -0.26 3.05
CA SER A 106 -31.67 -1.61 2.45
C SER A 106 -30.97 -1.78 1.09
N LYS A 107 -30.50 -0.71 0.41
CA LYS A 107 -29.91 -0.84 -0.93
C LYS A 107 -28.39 -1.04 -0.98
N ILE A 108 -27.65 -0.60 0.04
CA ILE A 108 -26.17 -0.72 0.06
C ILE A 108 -25.74 -2.14 0.52
N SER A 109 -26.52 -2.74 1.42
CA SER A 109 -26.27 -4.09 1.98
C SER A 109 -26.33 -5.22 0.94
N TYR A 110 -27.19 -5.12 -0.08
CA TYR A 110 -27.38 -6.21 -1.06
C TYR A 110 -26.19 -6.38 -2.02
N PHE A 111 -25.51 -5.28 -2.35
CA PHE A 111 -24.34 -5.33 -3.25
C PHE A 111 -23.11 -5.89 -2.53
N ASP A 112 -22.87 -5.46 -1.29
CA ASP A 112 -21.77 -5.97 -0.46
C ASP A 112 -21.94 -7.45 -0.10
N LYS A 113 -23.17 -7.91 0.15
CA LYS A 113 -23.46 -9.33 0.43
C LYS A 113 -23.21 -10.22 -0.78
N LYS A 114 -23.48 -9.72 -2.00
CA LYS A 114 -23.20 -10.45 -3.25
C LYS A 114 -21.71 -10.55 -3.53
N ILE A 115 -20.94 -9.48 -3.27
CA ILE A 115 -19.48 -9.51 -3.40
C ILE A 115 -18.85 -10.40 -2.33
N LYS A 116 -19.28 -10.32 -1.06
CA LYS A 116 -18.81 -11.23 0.00
C LYS A 116 -19.09 -12.69 -0.33
N ASN A 117 -20.26 -13.02 -0.86
CA ASN A 117 -20.58 -14.41 -1.25
C ASN A 117 -19.75 -14.89 -2.44
N ILE A 118 -19.45 -14.02 -3.41
CA ILE A 118 -18.55 -14.37 -4.54
C ILE A 118 -17.12 -14.60 -4.03
N VAL A 119 -16.64 -13.74 -3.12
CA VAL A 119 -15.31 -13.86 -2.52
C VAL A 119 -15.22 -15.11 -1.64
N ALA A 120 -16.21 -15.40 -0.79
CA ALA A 120 -16.26 -16.59 0.04
C ALA A 120 -16.35 -17.89 -0.80
N LEU A 121 -17.08 -17.89 -1.92
CA LEU A 121 -17.14 -19.00 -2.86
C LEU A 121 -15.80 -19.23 -3.59
N LEU A 122 -15.03 -18.15 -3.82
CA LEU A 122 -13.68 -18.22 -4.38
C LEU A 122 -12.65 -18.70 -3.34
N MET A 123 -12.81 -18.29 -2.08
CA MET A 123 -11.93 -18.67 -0.97
C MET A 123 -12.10 -20.13 -0.54
N SER A 124 -13.28 -20.74 -0.71
CA SER A 124 -13.47 -22.18 -0.46
C SER A 124 -12.77 -23.11 -1.47
N LYS A 125 -12.08 -22.56 -2.48
CA LYS A 125 -11.39 -23.32 -3.53
C LYS A 125 -9.92 -22.89 -3.67
N HIS A 126 -9.11 -23.05 -2.61
CA HIS A 126 -7.64 -22.91 -2.66
C HIS A 126 -6.98 -23.68 -3.83
N LYS A 127 -7.60 -24.80 -4.25
CA LYS A 127 -7.15 -25.59 -5.42
C LYS A 127 -7.40 -24.85 -6.74
N LEU A 128 -8.51 -24.12 -6.87
CA LEU A 128 -8.87 -23.37 -8.08
C LEU A 128 -7.99 -22.13 -8.25
N THR A 129 -7.78 -21.34 -7.20
CA THR A 129 -6.89 -20.15 -7.23
C THR A 129 -5.48 -20.54 -7.66
N THR A 130 -4.96 -21.63 -7.11
CA THR A 130 -3.66 -22.19 -7.49
C THR A 130 -3.64 -22.64 -8.96
N MET A 131 -4.68 -23.34 -9.44
CA MET A 131 -4.79 -23.74 -10.85
C MET A 131 -4.86 -22.53 -11.80
N LEU A 132 -5.54 -21.44 -11.40
CA LEU A 132 -5.63 -20.21 -12.19
C LEU A 132 -4.29 -19.48 -12.31
N VAL A 133 -3.47 -19.46 -11.26
CA VAL A 133 -2.12 -18.87 -11.32
C VAL A 133 -1.21 -19.67 -12.24
N TYR A 134 -1.25 -21.01 -12.15
CA TYR A 134 -0.49 -21.85 -13.07
C TYR A 134 -0.98 -21.68 -14.52
N LEU A 135 -2.29 -21.61 -14.75
CA LEU A 135 -2.84 -21.32 -16.07
C LEU A 135 -2.35 -19.96 -16.59
N TRP A 136 -2.39 -18.92 -15.75
CA TRP A 136 -1.89 -17.59 -16.11
C TRP A 136 -0.40 -17.61 -16.47
N LEU A 137 0.44 -18.27 -15.66
CA LEU A 137 1.88 -18.44 -15.94
C LEU A 137 2.12 -19.21 -17.25
N CYS A 138 1.42 -20.31 -17.46
CA CYS A 138 1.53 -21.12 -18.68
C CYS A 138 1.14 -20.31 -19.93
N VAL A 139 0.02 -19.59 -19.90
CA VAL A 139 -0.42 -18.74 -21.03
C VAL A 139 0.59 -17.61 -21.28
N ALA A 140 1.05 -16.93 -20.23
CA ALA A 140 2.06 -15.88 -20.35
C ALA A 140 3.38 -16.41 -20.94
N LEU A 141 3.81 -17.61 -20.53
CA LEU A 141 5.00 -18.28 -21.04
C LEU A 141 4.85 -18.66 -22.52
N ILE A 142 3.71 -19.24 -22.92
CA ILE A 142 3.41 -19.57 -24.32
C ILE A 142 3.43 -18.32 -25.19
N ILE A 143 2.76 -17.24 -24.75
CA ILE A 143 2.76 -15.96 -25.47
C ILE A 143 4.18 -15.39 -25.59
N SER A 144 4.98 -15.48 -24.52
CA SER A 144 6.37 -15.01 -24.50
C SER A 144 7.23 -15.78 -25.50
N ILE A 145 7.20 -17.12 -25.44
CA ILE A 145 7.93 -18.00 -26.36
C ILE A 145 7.52 -17.74 -27.81
N TYR A 146 6.22 -17.67 -28.09
CA TYR A 146 5.71 -17.38 -29.43
C TYR A 146 6.25 -16.04 -29.95
N ARG A 147 6.26 -14.99 -29.13
CA ARG A 147 6.78 -13.67 -29.51
C ARG A 147 8.29 -13.69 -29.75
N ILE A 148 9.05 -14.39 -28.92
CA ILE A 148 10.50 -14.54 -29.09
C ILE A 148 10.83 -15.29 -30.38
N ILE A 149 10.20 -16.45 -30.61
CA ILE A 149 10.40 -17.25 -31.83
C ILE A 149 10.02 -16.44 -33.06
N SER A 150 8.86 -15.77 -33.02
CA SER A 150 8.40 -14.97 -34.15
C SER A 150 9.33 -13.79 -34.44
N TYR A 151 9.87 -13.13 -33.41
CA TYR A 151 10.88 -12.09 -33.56
C TYR A 151 12.18 -12.63 -34.18
N ILE A 152 12.67 -13.78 -33.72
CA ILE A 152 13.89 -14.40 -34.27
C ILE A 152 13.68 -14.77 -35.73
N LYS A 153 12.55 -15.42 -36.06
CA LYS A 153 12.19 -15.79 -37.44
C LYS A 153 12.13 -14.56 -38.35
N MET A 154 11.43 -13.50 -37.92
CA MET A 154 11.33 -12.25 -38.66
C MET A 154 12.69 -11.59 -38.85
N LYS A 155 13.49 -11.49 -37.78
CA LYS A 155 14.82 -10.89 -37.81
C LYS A 155 15.75 -11.64 -38.76
N ASN A 156 15.76 -12.98 -38.71
CA ASN A 156 16.59 -13.79 -39.58
C ASN A 156 16.12 -13.64 -41.03
N LEU A 157 14.82 -13.76 -41.31
CA LEU A 157 14.27 -13.57 -42.66
C LEU A 157 14.68 -12.24 -43.28
N ILE A 158 14.55 -11.13 -42.54
CA ILE A 158 14.94 -9.80 -43.02
C ILE A 158 16.45 -9.71 -43.19
N LEU A 159 17.24 -10.27 -42.26
CA LEU A 159 18.70 -10.21 -42.35
C LEU A 159 19.27 -11.07 -43.47
N ASP A 160 18.68 -12.24 -43.73
CA ASP A 160 19.06 -13.17 -44.78
C ASP A 160 18.69 -12.61 -46.17
N LEU A 161 17.54 -11.94 -46.26
CA LEU A 161 17.10 -11.18 -47.44
C LEU A 161 17.62 -9.73 -47.43
N SER A 162 18.69 -9.45 -46.68
CA SER A 162 19.36 -8.16 -46.68
C SER A 162 20.81 -8.30 -47.05
N TYR A 163 21.27 -7.47 -47.99
CA TYR A 163 22.67 -7.44 -48.38
C TYR A 163 23.40 -6.34 -47.61
N SER A 164 24.64 -6.66 -47.20
CA SER A 164 25.52 -5.70 -46.56
C SER A 164 26.10 -4.74 -47.60
N MET A 165 26.39 -3.51 -47.18
CA MET A 165 26.78 -2.42 -48.08
C MET A 165 28.19 -2.56 -48.69
N ASP A 166 28.91 -3.65 -48.42
CA ASP A 166 30.31 -3.86 -48.84
C ASP A 166 30.53 -4.91 -49.93
N GLU A 167 29.52 -5.66 -50.38
CA GLU A 167 29.72 -6.71 -51.42
C GLU A 167 28.78 -6.55 -52.64
N ASN A 168 29.42 -6.31 -53.81
CA ASN A 168 29.08 -6.67 -55.20
C ASN A 168 27.60 -6.50 -55.70
N ASN A 169 27.23 -5.98 -56.88
CA ASN A 169 27.91 -5.70 -58.15
C ASN A 169 26.99 -4.84 -59.08
N CYS A 170 26.77 -3.54 -58.78
CA CYS A 170 26.08 -2.62 -59.68
C CYS A 170 26.49 -1.16 -59.39
N TYR A 171 26.95 -0.42 -60.40
CA TYR A 171 27.42 0.97 -60.26
C TYR A 171 26.36 1.93 -59.67
N ILE A 172 25.09 1.72 -60.02
CA ILE A 172 23.96 2.48 -59.47
C ILE A 172 23.77 2.17 -57.97
N LYS A 173 23.84 0.88 -57.59
CA LYS A 173 23.78 0.47 -56.17
C LYS A 173 24.95 1.03 -55.37
N TYR A 174 26.17 1.01 -55.92
CA TYR A 174 27.36 1.57 -55.26
C TYR A 174 27.25 3.09 -55.02
N ARG A 175 26.76 3.86 -56.00
CA ARG A 175 26.57 5.31 -55.85
C ARG A 175 25.48 5.64 -54.82
N CYS A 176 24.35 4.95 -54.86
CA CYS A 176 23.30 5.08 -53.86
C CYS A 176 23.82 4.72 -52.45
N ASN A 177 24.65 3.68 -52.32
CA ASN A 177 25.24 3.25 -51.05
C ASN A 177 26.19 4.29 -50.45
N LYS A 178 27.04 4.93 -51.27
CA LYS A 178 27.95 6.00 -50.81
C LYS A 178 27.19 7.26 -50.40
N MET A 179 26.10 7.58 -51.11
CA MET A 179 25.23 8.71 -50.77
C MET A 179 24.52 8.47 -49.43
N LEU A 180 23.89 7.30 -49.27
CA LEU A 180 23.23 6.84 -48.03
C LEU A 180 24.17 6.88 -46.81
N SER A 181 25.39 6.35 -46.96
CA SER A 181 26.36 6.32 -45.86
C SER A 181 26.83 7.72 -45.48
N LYS A 182 27.02 8.62 -46.46
CA LYS A 182 27.36 10.03 -46.24
C LYS A 182 26.26 10.76 -45.47
N ILE A 183 25.00 10.63 -45.91
CA ILE A 183 23.84 11.25 -45.26
C ILE A 183 23.72 10.76 -43.81
N LYS A 184 23.79 9.45 -43.60
CA LYS A 184 23.76 8.84 -42.26
C LYS A 184 24.88 9.39 -41.38
N CYS A 185 26.13 9.41 -41.85
CA CYS A 185 27.25 9.94 -41.07
C CYS A 185 27.06 11.42 -40.71
N GLY A 186 26.53 12.23 -41.64
CA GLY A 186 26.16 13.63 -41.38
C GLY A 186 25.09 13.75 -40.30
N LEU A 187 24.00 12.99 -40.42
CA LEU A 187 22.89 12.99 -39.46
C LEU A 187 23.30 12.45 -38.09
N MET A 188 24.16 11.43 -38.02
CA MET A 188 24.68 10.92 -36.76
C MET A 188 25.49 11.97 -36.00
N LYS A 189 26.28 12.80 -36.71
CA LYS A 189 26.98 13.95 -36.14
C LYS A 189 26.00 15.04 -35.69
N GLU A 190 25.04 15.40 -36.54
CA GLU A 190 23.98 16.38 -36.25
C GLU A 190 23.20 16.01 -34.98
N LEU A 191 22.81 14.74 -34.86
CA LEU A 191 22.01 14.22 -33.74
C LEU A 191 22.84 13.84 -32.51
N LYS A 192 24.18 13.97 -32.57
CA LYS A 192 25.15 13.61 -31.52
C LYS A 192 25.06 12.14 -31.08
N LEU A 193 24.87 11.23 -32.05
CA LEU A 193 24.75 9.80 -31.80
C LEU A 193 26.13 9.11 -31.76
N LYS A 194 26.46 8.52 -30.60
CA LYS A 194 27.70 7.73 -30.40
C LYS A 194 27.55 6.23 -30.70
N GLN A 195 26.33 5.79 -31.00
CA GLN A 195 26.00 4.38 -31.19
C GLN A 195 26.30 3.90 -32.60
N ASN A 196 26.80 2.67 -32.74
CA ASN A 196 26.98 2.05 -34.05
C ASN A 196 25.62 1.52 -34.55
N ILE A 197 25.13 2.06 -35.66
CA ILE A 197 23.89 1.66 -36.32
C ILE A 197 24.28 1.19 -37.71
N THR A 198 23.95 -0.05 -38.09
CA THR A 198 24.22 -0.58 -39.43
C THR A 198 23.05 -0.26 -40.35
N LEU A 199 23.33 0.14 -41.59
CA LEU A 199 22.28 0.34 -42.59
C LEU A 199 22.27 -0.88 -43.51
N LYS A 200 21.09 -1.41 -43.82
CA LYS A 200 20.92 -2.51 -44.75
C LYS A 200 19.77 -2.24 -45.71
N ILE A 201 19.87 -2.78 -46.91
CA ILE A 201 18.79 -2.77 -47.90
C ILE A 201 18.20 -4.17 -47.95
N SER A 202 16.88 -4.28 -47.98
CA SER A 202 16.19 -5.58 -48.03
C SER A 202 15.04 -5.56 -49.02
N ASP A 203 14.94 -6.63 -49.80
CA ASP A 203 13.80 -6.89 -50.71
C ASP A 203 12.56 -7.36 -49.94
N ALA A 204 12.73 -7.85 -48.71
CA ALA A 204 11.65 -8.28 -47.82
C ALA A 204 10.98 -7.12 -47.07
N ALA A 205 11.58 -5.92 -47.10
CA ALA A 205 11.07 -4.75 -46.42
C ALA A 205 10.24 -3.88 -47.38
N ASN A 206 9.01 -3.57 -46.98
CA ASN A 206 8.14 -2.69 -47.75
C ASN A 206 8.31 -1.21 -47.34
N ILE A 207 8.57 -0.96 -46.05
CA ILE A 207 8.71 0.40 -45.48
C ILE A 207 10.08 0.50 -44.80
N PRO A 208 10.72 1.68 -44.74
CA PRO A 208 11.89 1.88 -43.90
C PRO A 208 11.56 1.66 -42.41
N PHE A 209 12.41 0.94 -41.68
CA PHE A 209 12.26 0.80 -40.22
C PHE A 209 13.59 0.45 -39.54
N GLY A 210 13.70 0.83 -38.27
CA GLY A 210 14.72 0.37 -37.34
C GLY A 210 14.37 -0.97 -36.69
N MET A 211 15.37 -1.84 -36.53
CA MET A 211 15.26 -3.07 -35.76
C MET A 211 16.52 -3.38 -34.94
N GLY A 212 16.35 -4.19 -33.89
CA GLY A 212 17.45 -4.72 -33.07
C GLY A 212 17.88 -3.80 -31.91
N ILE A 213 18.03 -4.40 -30.72
CA ILE A 213 18.44 -3.70 -29.48
C ILE A 213 19.96 -3.64 -29.35
N LEU A 214 20.62 -4.81 -29.41
CA LEU A 214 22.07 -4.96 -29.22
C LEU A 214 22.85 -4.53 -30.47
N LYS A 215 22.53 -5.15 -31.61
CA LYS A 215 22.97 -4.71 -32.94
C LYS A 215 21.81 -3.99 -33.61
N LYS A 216 22.01 -2.72 -33.93
CA LYS A 216 20.98 -1.80 -34.43
C LYS A 216 21.04 -1.74 -35.94
N TYR A 217 19.93 -1.98 -36.61
CA TYR A 217 19.83 -2.01 -38.07
C TYR A 217 18.74 -1.06 -38.54
N ILE A 218 19.07 -0.12 -39.43
CA ILE A 218 18.06 0.59 -40.24
C ILE A 218 17.91 -0.18 -41.54
N ILE A 219 16.71 -0.68 -41.80
CA ILE A 219 16.36 -1.40 -43.02
C ILE A 219 15.66 -0.44 -43.97
N ILE A 220 16.13 -0.39 -45.21
CA ILE A 220 15.52 0.40 -46.29
C ILE A 220 14.99 -0.56 -47.37
N PRO A 221 13.76 -0.35 -47.87
CA PRO A 221 13.20 -1.11 -48.98
C PRO A 221 14.06 -0.97 -50.25
N ALA A 222 14.31 -2.06 -50.96
CA ALA A 222 15.02 -2.00 -52.23
C ALA A 222 14.26 -1.27 -53.34
N ASN A 223 12.92 -1.27 -53.29
CA ASN A 223 12.04 -0.70 -54.31
C ASN A 223 11.70 0.78 -54.11
N SER A 224 12.33 1.47 -53.16
CA SER A 224 11.99 2.86 -52.86
C SER A 224 12.63 3.83 -53.87
N ASN A 225 11.84 4.42 -54.77
CA ASN A 225 12.31 5.45 -55.72
C ASN A 225 12.38 6.85 -55.05
N LEU A 226 13.15 6.93 -53.97
CA LEU A 226 13.26 8.11 -53.11
C LEU A 226 14.43 9.01 -53.54
N LYS A 227 14.18 10.31 -53.57
CA LYS A 227 15.20 11.34 -53.81
C LYS A 227 16.12 11.50 -52.59
N GLU A 228 17.25 12.16 -52.77
CA GLU A 228 18.24 12.37 -51.70
C GLU A 228 17.65 13.08 -50.46
N ASP A 229 16.85 14.14 -50.68
CA ASP A 229 16.21 14.89 -49.59
C ASP A 229 15.13 14.07 -48.87
N GLU A 230 14.33 13.30 -49.63
CA GLU A 230 13.33 12.37 -49.08
C GLU A 230 14.00 11.30 -48.19
N LEU A 231 15.16 10.80 -48.62
CA LEU A 231 15.94 9.81 -47.89
C LEU A 231 16.54 10.39 -46.60
N ARG A 232 17.01 11.64 -46.65
CA ARG A 232 17.49 12.37 -45.47
C ARG A 232 16.40 12.47 -44.41
N TRP A 233 15.17 12.80 -44.81
CA TRP A 233 14.03 12.86 -43.90
C TRP A 233 13.71 11.54 -43.22
N ILE A 234 13.64 10.45 -44.00
CA ILE A 234 13.37 9.10 -43.50
C ILE A 234 14.48 8.65 -42.54
N LEU A 235 15.75 8.82 -42.93
CA LEU A 235 16.87 8.44 -42.07
C LEU A 235 16.92 9.25 -40.78
N LYS A 236 16.63 10.56 -40.85
CA LYS A 236 16.57 11.41 -39.66
C LYS A 236 15.50 10.91 -38.69
N HIS A 237 14.33 10.52 -39.20
CA HIS A 237 13.24 9.92 -38.41
C HIS A 237 13.68 8.63 -37.71
N GLU A 238 14.21 7.65 -38.45
CA GLU A 238 14.64 6.38 -37.87
C GLU A 238 15.79 6.55 -36.86
N LEU A 239 16.72 7.49 -37.11
CA LEU A 239 17.79 7.80 -36.16
C LEU A 239 17.27 8.43 -34.87
N ILE A 240 16.17 9.20 -34.93
CA ILE A 240 15.53 9.77 -33.74
C ILE A 240 14.90 8.67 -32.87
N HIS A 241 14.28 7.65 -33.45
CA HIS A 241 13.83 6.48 -32.67
C HIS A 241 14.97 5.83 -31.88
N TYR A 242 16.14 5.68 -32.51
CA TYR A 242 17.32 5.16 -31.82
C TYR A 242 17.90 6.11 -30.79
N LYS A 243 17.79 7.43 -31.00
CA LYS A 243 18.19 8.45 -30.01
C LYS A 243 17.33 8.35 -28.76
N LYS A 244 16.02 8.18 -28.92
CA LYS A 244 15.03 8.09 -27.84
C LYS A 244 14.90 6.72 -27.20
N ARG A 245 15.54 5.70 -27.78
CA ARG A 245 15.45 4.29 -27.37
C ARG A 245 14.02 3.75 -27.45
N ASP A 246 13.24 4.20 -28.43
CA ASP A 246 11.82 3.84 -28.56
C ASP A 246 11.60 2.35 -28.72
N LEU A 247 12.55 1.65 -29.35
CA LEU A 247 12.51 0.20 -29.46
C LEU A 247 12.53 -0.48 -28.09
N LEU A 248 13.38 -0.02 -27.15
CA LEU A 248 13.40 -0.54 -25.77
C LEU A 248 12.05 -0.29 -25.08
N TYR A 249 11.49 0.90 -25.26
CA TYR A 249 10.19 1.23 -24.69
C TYR A 249 9.07 0.33 -25.27
N LYS A 250 9.05 0.09 -26.58
CA LYS A 250 8.13 -0.88 -27.22
C LYS A 250 8.27 -2.29 -26.63
N TYR A 251 9.49 -2.76 -26.35
CA TYR A 251 9.70 -4.04 -25.66
C TYR A 251 9.11 -4.06 -24.25
N ILE A 252 9.28 -3.00 -23.47
CA ILE A 252 8.68 -2.89 -22.13
C ILE A 252 7.14 -2.98 -22.21
N VAL A 253 6.52 -2.28 -23.18
CA VAL A 253 5.07 -2.36 -23.43
C VAL A 253 4.63 -3.78 -23.81
N ILE A 254 5.43 -4.48 -24.62
CA ILE A 254 5.19 -5.88 -25.00
C ILE A 254 5.19 -6.78 -23.76
N VAL A 255 6.12 -6.58 -22.82
CA VAL A 255 6.17 -7.32 -21.54
C VAL A 255 4.89 -7.08 -20.73
N VAL A 256 4.46 -5.83 -20.57
CA VAL A 256 3.19 -5.51 -19.89
C VAL A 256 2.01 -6.20 -20.57
N LYS A 257 1.91 -6.17 -21.90
CA LYS A 257 0.87 -6.88 -22.66
C LYS A 257 0.92 -8.40 -22.45
N THR A 258 2.09 -8.98 -22.21
CA THR A 258 2.23 -10.42 -21.98
C THR A 258 1.78 -10.78 -20.56
N ILE A 259 2.16 -9.99 -19.55
CA ILE A 259 1.76 -10.21 -18.15
C ILE A 259 0.24 -10.03 -17.99
N TYR A 260 -0.31 -8.97 -18.59
CA TYR A 260 -1.72 -8.60 -18.51
C TYR A 260 -2.47 -8.92 -19.80
N TRP A 261 -2.20 -10.09 -20.39
CA TRP A 261 -2.75 -10.50 -21.68
C TRP A 261 -4.28 -10.50 -21.73
N PHE A 262 -4.92 -10.66 -20.59
CA PHE A 262 -6.39 -10.66 -20.40
C PHE A 262 -6.99 -9.26 -20.26
N ASN A 263 -6.19 -8.20 -20.07
CA ASN A 263 -6.69 -6.84 -19.84
C ASN A 263 -6.82 -6.04 -21.16
N PRO A 264 -8.03 -5.78 -21.67
CA PRO A 264 -8.22 -5.04 -22.93
C PRO A 264 -7.71 -3.60 -22.91
N LEU A 265 -7.69 -2.95 -21.73
CA LEU A 265 -7.22 -1.56 -21.60
C LEU A 265 -5.72 -1.43 -21.83
N VAL A 266 -4.95 -2.48 -21.54
CA VAL A 266 -3.50 -2.53 -21.84
C VAL A 266 -3.25 -2.49 -23.35
N TYR A 267 -4.12 -3.11 -24.15
CA TYR A 267 -4.02 -3.04 -25.61
C TYR A 267 -4.39 -1.65 -26.14
N ILE A 268 -5.39 -0.99 -25.55
CA ILE A 268 -5.73 0.41 -25.88
C ILE A 268 -4.56 1.33 -25.54
N MET A 269 -3.97 1.19 -24.35
CA MET A 269 -2.77 1.90 -23.93
C MET A 269 -1.61 1.67 -24.92
N SER A 270 -1.32 0.42 -25.27
CA SER A 270 -0.27 0.06 -26.24
C SER A 270 -0.44 0.79 -27.56
N ARG A 271 -1.66 0.80 -28.13
CA ARG A 271 -1.94 1.50 -29.39
C ARG A 271 -1.75 3.01 -29.25
N LYS A 272 -2.15 3.60 -28.11
CA LYS A 272 -1.95 5.05 -27.91
C LYS A 272 -0.47 5.39 -27.73
N ILE A 273 0.32 4.55 -27.06
CA ILE A 273 1.78 4.72 -26.94
C ILE A 273 2.44 4.63 -28.31
N GLU A 274 2.06 3.66 -29.15
CA GLU A 274 2.56 3.54 -30.53
C GLU A 274 2.29 4.82 -31.33
N ASN A 275 1.08 5.38 -31.25
CA ASN A 275 0.74 6.63 -31.95
C ASN A 275 1.55 7.83 -31.44
N GLU A 276 1.68 7.97 -30.12
CA GLU A 276 2.41 9.09 -29.50
C GLU A 276 3.92 8.99 -29.74
N CYS A 277 4.44 7.77 -29.93
CA CYS A 277 5.83 7.53 -30.34
C CYS A 277 6.13 8.22 -31.67
N GLU A 278 5.25 8.02 -32.67
CA GLU A 278 5.42 8.62 -33.99
C GLU A 278 5.29 10.15 -33.92
N LEU A 279 4.28 10.68 -33.22
CA LEU A 279 4.09 12.12 -33.02
C LEU A 279 5.29 12.78 -32.31
N SER A 280 5.85 12.10 -31.31
CA SER A 280 7.05 12.54 -30.59
C SER A 280 8.27 12.57 -31.52
N CYS A 281 8.41 11.60 -32.43
CA CYS A 281 9.50 11.59 -33.40
C CYS A 281 9.35 12.71 -34.43
N ASP A 282 8.15 12.90 -34.98
CA ASP A 282 7.83 13.99 -35.90
C ASP A 282 8.16 15.37 -35.30
N GLU A 283 7.80 15.58 -34.03
CA GLU A 283 8.09 16.81 -33.27
C GLU A 283 9.59 17.11 -33.21
N ASP A 284 10.43 16.09 -33.01
CA ASP A 284 11.89 16.24 -32.95
C ASP A 284 12.56 16.32 -34.32
N VAL A 285 12.03 15.64 -35.34
CA VAL A 285 12.49 15.76 -36.74
C VAL A 285 12.33 17.22 -37.19
N LEU A 286 11.16 17.80 -36.93
CA LEU A 286 10.75 19.13 -37.38
C LEU A 286 11.16 20.26 -36.43
N LYS A 287 11.94 19.96 -35.39
CA LYS A 287 12.42 20.97 -34.45
C LYS A 287 13.25 22.00 -35.21
N ASN A 288 12.87 23.27 -35.09
CA ASN A 288 13.49 24.42 -35.77
C ASN A 288 13.37 24.46 -37.31
N HIS A 289 12.46 23.68 -37.91
CA HIS A 289 12.19 23.72 -39.36
C HIS A 289 10.99 24.63 -39.68
N ASP A 290 11.05 25.26 -40.85
CA ASP A 290 10.03 26.17 -41.35
C ASP A 290 8.80 25.45 -41.91
N PHE A 291 7.83 26.20 -42.44
CA PHE A 291 6.60 25.61 -42.99
C PHE A 291 6.83 24.79 -44.26
N ASN A 292 7.77 25.20 -45.13
CA ASN A 292 8.05 24.52 -46.38
C ASN A 292 8.76 23.18 -46.13
N GLU A 293 9.76 23.17 -45.24
CA GLU A 293 10.46 21.96 -44.82
C GLU A 293 9.50 20.96 -44.13
N ARG A 294 8.55 21.44 -43.31
CA ARG A 294 7.48 20.60 -42.73
C ARG A 294 6.61 19.96 -43.80
N LYS A 295 6.27 20.71 -44.85
CA LYS A 295 5.48 20.21 -45.97
C LYS A 295 6.24 19.15 -46.77
N GLU A 296 7.53 19.36 -47.04
CA GLU A 296 8.38 18.38 -47.73
C GLU A 296 8.50 17.07 -46.95
N TYR A 297 8.73 17.17 -45.64
CA TYR A 297 8.74 16.00 -44.76
C TYR A 297 7.40 15.26 -44.79
N ALA A 298 6.28 15.97 -44.67
CA ALA A 298 4.95 15.36 -44.66
C ALA A 298 4.61 14.67 -46.00
N LEU A 299 5.01 15.27 -47.14
CA LEU A 299 4.87 14.66 -48.47
C LEU A 299 5.74 13.40 -48.60
N THR A 300 6.96 13.43 -48.06
CA THR A 300 7.87 12.27 -48.02
C THR A 300 7.22 11.10 -47.27
N LEU A 301 6.60 11.36 -46.12
CA LEU A 301 5.88 10.35 -45.34
C LEU A 301 4.71 9.73 -46.13
N VAL A 302 3.92 10.55 -46.82
CA VAL A 302 2.80 10.05 -47.65
C VAL A 302 3.30 9.20 -48.81
N LYS A 303 4.37 9.63 -49.48
CA LYS A 303 4.98 8.89 -50.59
C LYS A 303 5.47 7.51 -50.13
N SER A 304 6.20 7.46 -49.01
CA SER A 304 6.69 6.21 -48.42
C SER A 304 5.56 5.24 -48.02
N LEU A 305 4.34 5.72 -47.80
CA LEU A 305 3.18 4.90 -47.45
C LEU A 305 2.30 4.53 -48.65
N LYS A 306 2.26 5.36 -49.70
CA LYS A 306 1.47 5.09 -50.91
C LYS A 306 2.06 3.98 -51.78
N ASP A 307 3.38 3.85 -51.80
CA ASP A 307 4.07 2.82 -52.61
C ASP A 307 3.89 1.39 -52.04
N ASN A 308 3.14 1.22 -50.94
CA ASN A 308 3.10 -0.01 -50.15
C ASN A 308 1.67 -0.50 -49.90
N ASN A 309 1.13 -1.30 -50.84
CA ASN A 309 -0.23 -1.83 -50.78
C ASN A 309 -0.35 -3.21 -50.07
N GLN A 310 0.72 -3.76 -49.49
CA GLN A 310 0.70 -5.07 -48.83
C GLN A 310 1.05 -5.00 -47.34
N ARG A 311 0.14 -5.53 -46.52
CA ARG A 311 0.28 -5.74 -45.08
C ARG A 311 1.42 -6.74 -44.82
N VAL A 312 2.53 -6.30 -44.27
CA VAL A 312 3.52 -7.21 -43.69
C VAL A 312 2.98 -7.77 -42.37
N LEU A 313 3.23 -9.06 -42.15
CA LEU A 313 2.74 -9.88 -41.03
C LEU A 313 2.80 -9.17 -39.65
N GLY A 314 1.63 -8.78 -39.16
CA GLY A 314 1.06 -9.16 -37.85
C GLY A 314 1.87 -9.03 -36.55
N ILE A 315 3.02 -8.36 -36.50
CA ILE A 315 3.83 -8.24 -35.27
C ILE A 315 4.38 -6.81 -35.12
N ASN A 316 3.85 -6.08 -34.13
CA ASN A 316 4.20 -4.70 -33.74
C ASN A 316 5.62 -4.56 -33.11
N LEU A 317 6.66 -5.21 -33.66
CA LEU A 317 8.05 -5.12 -33.16
C LEU A 317 8.98 -4.26 -34.02
N SER A 318 8.46 -3.61 -35.07
CA SER A 318 9.20 -2.64 -35.89
C SER A 318 8.77 -1.21 -35.59
N THR A 319 9.61 -0.23 -35.93
CA THR A 319 9.24 1.20 -35.97
C THR A 319 8.42 1.57 -37.21
N GLY A 320 7.95 0.56 -37.96
CA GLY A 320 7.29 0.78 -39.25
C GLY A 320 6.06 1.69 -39.15
N PHE A 321 6.00 2.64 -40.07
CA PHE A 321 4.88 3.55 -40.26
C PHE A 321 3.63 2.78 -40.70
N GLY A 322 2.62 2.66 -39.84
CA GLY A 322 1.53 1.71 -40.15
C GLY A 322 0.18 1.96 -39.49
N ASP A 323 -0.47 3.10 -39.77
CA ASP A 323 -1.94 3.13 -39.86
C ASP A 323 -2.44 4.36 -40.67
N LYS A 324 -3.39 4.17 -41.60
CA LYS A 324 -3.97 5.28 -42.40
C LYS A 324 -4.73 6.27 -41.52
N LYS A 325 -5.29 5.81 -40.40
CA LYS A 325 -5.98 6.67 -39.41
C LYS A 325 -4.99 7.51 -38.60
N LEU A 326 -3.76 7.02 -38.40
CA LEU A 326 -2.68 7.69 -37.69
C LEU A 326 -2.04 8.81 -38.51
N LEU A 327 -2.00 8.66 -39.83
CA LEU A 327 -1.47 9.70 -40.74
C LEU A 327 -2.16 11.05 -40.52
N LYS A 328 -3.49 11.08 -40.45
CA LYS A 328 -4.24 12.34 -40.26
C LYS A 328 -3.82 13.07 -38.98
N GLU A 329 -3.71 12.35 -37.86
CA GLU A 329 -3.29 12.90 -36.56
C GLU A 329 -1.85 13.45 -36.64
N ARG A 330 -0.94 12.74 -37.32
CA ARG A 330 0.43 13.21 -37.57
C ARG A 330 0.46 14.51 -38.37
N PHE A 331 -0.30 14.58 -39.47
CA PHE A 331 -0.42 15.79 -40.29
C PHE A 331 -0.92 16.99 -39.49
N GLU A 332 -2.04 16.83 -38.75
CA GLU A 332 -2.61 17.92 -37.96
C GLU A 332 -1.61 18.48 -36.94
N GLU A 333 -0.80 17.61 -36.34
CA GLU A 333 0.17 17.99 -35.31
C GLU A 333 1.47 18.57 -35.88
N MET A 334 1.92 18.15 -37.07
CA MET A 334 3.10 18.74 -37.73
C MET A 334 2.94 20.25 -38.00
N PHE A 335 1.69 20.71 -38.15
CA PHE A 335 1.35 22.11 -38.42
C PHE A 335 0.68 22.82 -37.23
N SER A 336 0.62 22.19 -36.05
CA SER A 336 0.02 22.79 -34.85
C SER A 336 0.98 23.75 -34.13
N LYS A 337 0.45 24.62 -33.24
CA LYS A 337 1.25 25.60 -32.48
C LYS A 337 2.15 24.90 -31.44
N LYS A 338 3.31 25.49 -31.15
CA LYS A 338 4.28 24.98 -30.17
C LYS A 338 3.64 24.78 -28.79
N ALA A 339 3.77 23.56 -28.25
CA ALA A 339 3.18 23.15 -26.98
C ALA A 339 4.12 23.38 -25.78
N LYS A 340 3.56 23.46 -24.57
CA LYS A 340 4.32 23.70 -23.32
C LYS A 340 5.05 22.43 -22.83
N SER A 341 6.16 22.58 -22.11
CA SER A 341 6.84 21.47 -21.42
C SER A 341 6.07 21.04 -20.15
N GLY A 342 5.85 19.74 -19.97
CA GLY A 342 4.96 19.18 -18.91
C GLY A 342 5.65 18.71 -17.62
N ILE A 343 6.88 19.14 -17.34
CA ILE A 343 7.74 18.57 -16.28
C ILE A 343 7.07 18.59 -14.89
N LEU A 344 6.40 19.68 -14.52
CA LEU A 344 5.70 19.81 -13.22
C LEU A 344 4.54 18.79 -13.07
N ILE A 345 3.81 18.51 -14.16
CA ILE A 345 2.71 17.54 -14.15
C ILE A 345 3.22 16.11 -14.09
N ALA A 346 4.35 15.82 -14.75
CA ALA A 346 5.01 14.52 -14.59
C ALA A 346 5.36 14.28 -13.12
N GLY A 347 5.91 15.29 -12.43
CA GLY A 347 6.20 15.22 -10.99
C GLY A 347 4.95 14.89 -10.16
N LEU A 348 3.85 15.59 -10.39
CA LEU A 348 2.58 15.35 -9.69
C LEU A 348 2.00 13.95 -9.96
N CYS A 349 2.03 13.48 -11.21
CA CYS A 349 1.56 12.14 -11.57
C CYS A 349 2.40 11.03 -10.90
N ILE A 350 3.72 11.24 -10.78
CA ILE A 350 4.61 10.32 -10.07
C ILE A 350 4.25 10.29 -8.57
N VAL A 351 4.03 11.45 -7.94
CA VAL A 351 3.62 11.54 -6.53
C VAL A 351 2.27 10.84 -6.28
N ILE A 352 1.28 11.04 -7.15
CA ILE A 352 -0.03 10.36 -7.04
C ILE A 352 0.12 8.84 -7.22
N CYS A 353 0.94 8.40 -8.18
CA CYS A 353 1.21 6.99 -8.35
C CYS A 353 1.92 6.39 -7.14
N ILE A 354 2.86 7.11 -6.51
CA ILE A 354 3.51 6.72 -5.26
C ILE A 354 2.48 6.66 -4.11
N ALA A 355 1.65 7.69 -3.92
CA ALA A 355 0.60 7.71 -2.91
C ALA A 355 -0.42 6.56 -3.08
N SER A 356 -0.72 6.16 -4.31
CA SER A 356 -1.59 5.02 -4.61
C SER A 356 -1.00 3.65 -4.23
N PHE A 357 0.31 3.54 -3.97
CA PHE A 357 0.90 2.35 -3.36
C PHE A 357 0.52 2.21 -1.88
N PHE A 358 0.26 3.33 -1.17
CA PHE A 358 0.07 3.34 0.28
C PHE A 358 -1.41 3.22 0.74
N ILE A 359 -2.38 3.59 -0.10
CA ILE A 359 -3.76 3.85 0.36
C ILE A 359 -4.66 2.60 0.51
N ILE A 360 -4.23 1.39 0.14
CA ILE A 360 -5.14 0.22 0.14
C ILE A 360 -4.47 -1.01 0.74
N SER A 361 -4.29 -0.99 2.06
CA SER A 361 -3.93 -2.18 2.87
C SER A 361 -4.88 -2.39 4.06
N ASN A 362 -6.09 -1.83 4.02
CA ASN A 362 -7.12 -2.15 5.00
C ASN A 362 -8.27 -2.88 4.31
N ARG A 363 -8.28 -4.21 4.40
CA ARG A 363 -9.52 -5.01 4.48
C ARG A 363 -9.27 -6.49 4.82
N ASN A 364 -9.97 -6.88 5.88
CA ASN A 364 -10.54 -8.18 6.25
C ASN A 364 -9.68 -9.14 7.09
N LEU A 365 -10.02 -9.10 8.38
CA LEU A 365 -10.01 -10.21 9.33
C LEU A 365 -10.89 -11.36 8.82
N GLU A 366 -10.39 -12.58 8.91
CA GLU A 366 -11.21 -13.78 9.07
C GLU A 366 -10.77 -14.51 10.34
N GLU A 367 -11.78 -14.98 11.07
CA GLU A 367 -11.73 -15.73 12.31
C GLU A 367 -11.09 -17.10 12.09
N THR A 368 -10.19 -17.50 13.00
CA THR A 368 -9.92 -18.92 13.26
C THR A 368 -9.82 -19.14 14.76
N SER A 369 -10.88 -19.76 15.27
CA SER A 369 -10.95 -20.69 16.40
C SER A 369 -9.63 -20.93 17.16
N ALA A 370 -9.57 -20.40 18.38
CA ALA A 370 -8.59 -20.78 19.38
C ALA A 370 -8.82 -22.24 19.81
N ASP A 371 -7.77 -23.04 19.64
CA ASP A 371 -7.66 -24.41 20.11
C ASP A 371 -7.56 -24.43 21.64
N ASP A 372 -8.28 -25.36 22.25
CA ASP A 372 -8.47 -25.52 23.69
C ASP A 372 -7.22 -26.16 24.31
N GLY A 373 -6.23 -25.33 24.62
CA GLY A 373 -4.94 -25.75 25.17
C GLY A 373 -4.86 -25.57 26.69
N ARG A 374 -5.22 -26.61 27.45
CA ARG A 374 -4.88 -26.76 28.88
C ARG A 374 -3.36 -26.75 29.09
N SER A 375 -2.84 -25.90 29.98
CA SER A 375 -1.72 -26.29 30.87
C SER A 375 -1.48 -25.31 32.02
N ASN A 376 -1.37 -25.87 33.23
CA ASN A 376 -0.89 -25.23 34.45
C ASN A 376 0.62 -24.94 34.35
N SER A 377 1.02 -23.67 34.48
CA SER A 377 2.37 -23.27 34.85
C SER A 377 2.29 -22.63 36.24
N ASN A 378 2.88 -23.28 37.25
CA ASN A 378 2.93 -22.77 38.62
C ASN A 378 4.07 -21.74 38.70
N VAL A 379 3.71 -20.45 38.77
CA VAL A 379 4.67 -19.33 38.95
C VAL A 379 4.72 -18.96 40.44
N SER A 380 5.93 -18.83 40.99
CA SER A 380 6.16 -18.40 42.37
C SER A 380 6.20 -16.87 42.45
N VAL A 381 5.15 -16.27 43.03
CA VAL A 381 5.04 -14.82 43.25
C VAL A 381 5.69 -14.43 44.58
N ASP A 382 6.71 -13.55 44.53
CA ASP A 382 7.26 -12.90 45.73
C ASP A 382 6.42 -11.64 46.04
N SER A 383 5.69 -11.63 47.15
CA SER A 383 4.61 -10.65 47.42
C SER A 383 4.94 -9.68 48.55
N SER A 384 6.17 -9.16 48.58
CA SER A 384 6.66 -8.30 49.68
C SER A 384 7.32 -6.98 49.26
N ASN A 385 7.34 -6.64 47.97
CA ASN A 385 7.94 -5.40 47.47
C ASN A 385 6.89 -4.42 46.90
N ASP A 386 6.67 -3.29 47.59
CA ASP A 386 5.72 -2.22 47.21
C ASP A 386 6.32 -1.19 46.21
N GLU A 387 7.48 -1.50 45.63
CA GLU A 387 8.17 -0.62 44.69
C GLU A 387 7.42 -0.52 43.35
N ILE A 388 7.24 0.72 42.89
CA ILE A 388 6.76 1.06 41.54
C ILE A 388 7.91 1.79 40.84
N GLU A 389 8.39 1.23 39.74
CA GLU A 389 9.43 1.86 38.93
C GLU A 389 8.78 2.42 37.66
N LEU A 390 8.96 3.73 37.42
CA LEU A 390 8.42 4.40 36.24
C LEU A 390 9.52 4.68 35.22
N TYR A 391 9.28 4.28 33.98
CA TYR A 391 10.22 4.41 32.88
C TYR A 391 9.60 5.19 31.73
N GLN A 392 10.39 6.09 31.15
CA GLN A 392 10.04 6.75 29.91
C GLN A 392 10.59 5.94 28.72
N LEU A 393 9.71 5.63 27.78
CA LEU A 393 10.00 4.94 26.53
C LEU A 393 10.07 5.96 25.40
N THR A 394 11.24 6.15 24.78
CA THR A 394 11.37 7.04 23.61
C THR A 394 11.99 6.31 22.43
N THR A 395 11.35 6.46 21.27
CA THR A 395 11.84 5.99 19.96
C THR A 395 11.79 7.14 18.96
N ASP A 396 12.34 6.93 17.76
CA ASP A 396 12.23 7.88 16.64
C ASP A 396 10.77 8.07 16.16
N LYS A 397 9.85 7.16 16.53
CA LYS A 397 8.47 7.12 16.02
C LYS A 397 7.43 7.53 17.05
N TYR A 398 7.63 7.15 18.31
CA TYR A 398 6.69 7.37 19.40
C TYR A 398 7.37 7.47 20.75
N LYS A 399 6.66 8.13 21.66
CA LYS A 399 6.97 8.20 23.09
C LYS A 399 5.92 7.43 23.88
N GLY A 400 6.27 7.05 25.09
CA GLY A 400 5.36 6.40 26.03
C GLY A 400 5.99 6.25 27.40
N TYR A 401 5.28 5.56 28.26
CA TYR A 401 5.69 5.25 29.61
C TYR A 401 5.33 3.81 29.92
N TYR A 402 6.17 3.15 30.73
CA TYR A 402 5.76 1.92 31.38
C TYR A 402 6.12 1.94 32.86
N MET A 403 5.33 1.22 33.64
CA MET A 403 5.59 1.00 35.06
C MET A 403 5.81 -0.47 35.33
N GLU A 404 6.75 -0.77 36.23
CA GLU A 404 6.89 -2.08 36.85
C GLU A 404 6.35 -2.05 38.27
N ILE A 405 5.41 -2.92 38.57
CA ILE A 405 4.79 -3.09 39.88
C ILE A 405 5.22 -4.45 40.40
N LYS A 406 6.10 -4.47 41.40
CA LYS A 406 6.73 -5.71 41.87
C LYS A 406 5.72 -6.64 42.55
N ASP A 407 4.77 -6.12 43.34
CA ASP A 407 3.68 -6.92 43.89
C ASP A 407 2.43 -6.93 42.97
N PRO A 408 2.13 -8.03 42.26
CA PRO A 408 0.96 -8.13 41.39
C PRO A 408 -0.38 -8.02 42.13
N LYS A 409 -0.42 -8.28 43.45
CA LYS A 409 -1.68 -8.22 44.23
C LYS A 409 -2.21 -6.81 44.41
N ARG A 410 -1.39 -5.80 44.12
CA ARG A 410 -1.75 -4.38 44.14
C ARG A 410 -2.60 -3.95 42.95
N ILE A 411 -2.66 -4.78 41.90
CA ILE A 411 -3.54 -4.50 40.76
C ILE A 411 -5.00 -4.65 41.19
N LYS A 412 -5.82 -3.66 40.80
CA LYS A 412 -7.26 -3.61 41.02
C LYS A 412 -7.98 -3.10 39.77
N VAL A 413 -9.23 -3.51 39.59
CA VAL A 413 -10.08 -3.01 38.51
C VAL A 413 -11.03 -1.97 39.08
N GLY A 414 -10.82 -0.72 38.68
CA GLY A 414 -11.70 0.40 39.02
C GLY A 414 -12.78 0.59 37.96
N VAL A 415 -13.99 0.91 38.41
CA VAL A 415 -15.11 1.29 37.53
C VAL A 415 -15.55 2.73 37.75
N ALA A 416 -16.09 3.36 36.71
CA ALA A 416 -16.70 4.69 36.81
C ALA A 416 -17.88 4.67 37.80
N VAL A 417 -18.07 5.78 38.54
CA VAL A 417 -19.11 5.91 39.58
C VAL A 417 -20.52 5.68 39.02
N LYS A 418 -20.77 6.14 37.79
CA LYS A 418 -22.05 5.98 37.08
C LYS A 418 -21.95 4.96 35.96
N LEU A 419 -21.46 3.76 36.28
CA LEU A 419 -21.34 2.66 35.33
C LEU A 419 -22.68 2.42 34.59
N ASN A 420 -22.63 2.17 33.27
CA ASN A 420 -23.75 2.11 32.32
C ASN A 420 -24.43 3.44 31.96
N GLU A 421 -24.07 4.55 32.60
CA GLU A 421 -24.61 5.87 32.29
C GLU A 421 -23.54 6.81 31.74
N GLU A 422 -22.45 6.98 32.50
CA GLU A 422 -21.40 7.96 32.22
C GLU A 422 -20.02 7.46 32.66
N GLY A 423 -19.05 7.49 31.75
CA GLY A 423 -17.66 7.18 32.03
C GLY A 423 -16.93 8.33 32.72
N GLN A 424 -15.73 8.04 33.22
CA GLN A 424 -14.83 9.02 33.83
C GLN A 424 -13.45 8.92 33.19
N THR A 425 -12.61 9.95 33.30
CA THR A 425 -11.21 9.81 32.90
C THR A 425 -10.51 8.80 33.80
N ALA A 426 -9.46 8.13 33.30
CA ALA A 426 -8.68 7.19 34.11
C ALA A 426 -8.17 7.84 35.41
N SER A 427 -7.74 9.11 35.35
CA SER A 427 -7.33 9.90 36.51
C SER A 427 -8.44 10.08 37.54
N LYS A 428 -9.67 10.36 37.11
CA LYS A 428 -10.79 10.54 38.03
C LYS A 428 -11.22 9.22 38.66
N ILE A 429 -11.17 8.11 37.92
CA ILE A 429 -11.38 6.77 38.49
C ILE A 429 -10.29 6.49 39.53
N ALA A 430 -9.01 6.72 39.22
CA ALA A 430 -7.92 6.52 40.16
C ALA A 430 -8.10 7.31 41.47
N GLN A 431 -8.49 8.58 41.38
CA GLN A 431 -8.79 9.42 42.55
C GLN A 431 -9.94 8.87 43.40
N ASN A 432 -11.01 8.35 42.79
CA ASN A 432 -12.15 7.81 43.55
C ASN A 432 -11.76 6.57 44.39
N TYR A 433 -10.74 5.84 43.94
CA TYR A 433 -10.22 4.63 44.62
C TYR A 433 -8.96 4.90 45.44
N ASN A 434 -8.50 6.17 45.53
CA ASN A 434 -7.22 6.53 46.14
C ASN A 434 -6.02 5.73 45.58
N ALA A 435 -6.05 5.40 44.30
CA ALA A 435 -4.98 4.64 43.65
C ALA A 435 -3.74 5.51 43.42
N VAL A 436 -2.55 4.94 43.61
CA VAL A 436 -1.26 5.61 43.38
C VAL A 436 -0.94 5.73 41.88
N ALA A 437 -1.36 4.74 41.09
CA ALA A 437 -1.21 4.73 39.64
C ALA A 437 -2.45 4.14 38.95
N ALA A 438 -2.66 4.50 37.68
CA ALA A 438 -3.69 3.90 36.85
C ALA A 438 -3.39 3.97 35.35
N ILE A 439 -3.92 3.01 34.60
CA ILE A 439 -4.09 3.10 33.14
C ILE A 439 -5.55 2.83 32.76
N ASN A 440 -5.94 3.19 31.54
CA ASN A 440 -7.28 2.84 31.06
C ASN A 440 -7.48 1.32 30.96
N GLY A 441 -8.74 0.88 31.06
CA GLY A 441 -9.11 -0.53 31.06
C GLY A 441 -9.65 -1.04 29.71
N GLY A 442 -10.76 -1.75 29.80
CA GLY A 442 -11.37 -2.52 28.72
C GLY A 442 -12.23 -1.73 27.75
N GLY A 443 -12.89 -2.48 26.87
CA GLY A 443 -13.70 -1.95 25.79
C GLY A 443 -15.03 -1.39 26.26
N PHE A 444 -15.61 -0.51 25.45
CA PHE A 444 -16.90 0.13 25.77
C PHE A 444 -17.64 0.58 24.51
N LEU A 445 -18.95 0.75 24.66
CA LEU A 445 -19.82 1.32 23.63
C LEU A 445 -19.98 2.82 23.85
N ASP A 446 -19.83 3.57 22.76
CA ASP A 446 -19.96 5.03 22.76
C ASP A 446 -21.40 5.43 22.41
N GLN A 447 -22.37 5.01 23.23
CA GLN A 447 -23.80 5.29 23.06
C GLN A 447 -24.33 6.02 24.30
N SER A 448 -25.03 7.15 24.10
CA SER A 448 -25.73 7.81 25.22
C SER A 448 -27.08 7.13 25.47
N SER A 449 -27.40 6.85 26.74
CA SER A 449 -28.71 6.36 27.18
C SER A 449 -29.88 7.32 26.88
N THR A 450 -29.60 8.57 26.51
CA THR A 450 -30.61 9.61 26.22
C THR A 450 -30.70 10.02 24.74
N GLY A 451 -29.93 9.41 23.84
CA GLY A 451 -29.96 9.71 22.40
C GLY A 451 -29.47 11.11 21.97
N TYR A 452 -29.03 11.97 22.89
CA TYR A 452 -28.69 13.38 22.60
C TYR A 452 -27.20 13.74 22.71
N TRP A 453 -26.29 12.79 22.98
CA TRP A 453 -24.85 13.08 23.08
C TRP A 453 -23.98 12.04 22.37
N ASN A 454 -22.96 12.52 21.65
CA ASN A 454 -21.84 11.66 21.23
C ASN A 454 -21.00 11.31 22.46
N GLY A 455 -21.04 10.04 22.84
CA GLY A 455 -20.01 9.35 23.61
C GLY A 455 -19.91 9.63 25.11
N THR A 456 -20.72 8.93 25.89
CA THR A 456 -20.66 8.98 27.37
C THR A 456 -19.51 8.16 27.94
N GLY A 457 -18.96 7.21 27.18
CA GLY A 457 -17.92 6.28 27.63
C GLY A 457 -18.32 5.43 28.84
N GLY A 458 -19.62 5.29 29.12
CA GLY A 458 -20.12 4.69 30.36
C GLY A 458 -20.51 3.21 30.27
N ILE A 459 -20.68 2.66 29.07
CA ILE A 459 -21.22 1.31 28.86
C ILE A 459 -20.08 0.34 28.53
N PRO A 460 -19.65 -0.54 29.46
CA PRO A 460 -18.58 -1.50 29.19
C PRO A 460 -18.99 -2.56 28.16
N VAL A 461 -18.00 -3.29 27.66
CA VAL A 461 -18.20 -4.52 26.86
C VAL A 461 -17.40 -5.66 27.48
N GLY A 462 -17.98 -6.84 27.52
CA GLY A 462 -17.37 -8.06 28.04
C GLY A 462 -17.66 -8.30 29.52
N ILE A 463 -16.66 -8.86 30.21
CA ILE A 463 -16.69 -9.19 31.63
C ILE A 463 -15.83 -8.19 32.39
N ILE A 464 -16.35 -7.71 33.53
CA ILE A 464 -15.61 -6.98 34.55
C ILE A 464 -15.77 -7.73 35.86
N MET A 465 -14.64 -8.07 36.48
CA MET A 465 -14.59 -8.67 37.81
C MET A 465 -13.65 -7.84 38.69
N SER A 466 -14.06 -7.58 39.93
CA SER A 466 -13.20 -6.95 40.93
C SER A 466 -13.46 -7.55 42.30
N LYS A 467 -12.40 -7.76 43.09
CA LYS A 467 -12.47 -8.41 44.42
C LYS A 467 -13.19 -9.77 44.40
N GLY A 468 -13.10 -10.48 43.28
CA GLY A 468 -13.75 -11.78 43.04
C GLY A 468 -15.24 -11.71 42.70
N GLU A 469 -15.83 -10.53 42.65
CA GLU A 469 -17.23 -10.31 42.31
C GLU A 469 -17.39 -9.85 40.85
N VAL A 470 -18.40 -10.37 40.17
CA VAL A 470 -18.72 -9.96 38.79
C VAL A 470 -19.46 -8.63 38.84
N ILE A 471 -18.81 -7.56 38.38
CA ILE A 471 -19.36 -6.21 38.36
C ILE A 471 -20.19 -5.97 37.09
N TYR A 472 -19.79 -6.55 35.97
CA TYR A 472 -20.47 -6.44 34.68
C TYR A 472 -20.26 -7.69 33.82
N ASN A 473 -21.28 -8.07 33.06
CA ASN A 473 -21.24 -9.17 32.10
C ASN A 473 -22.30 -8.98 31.01
N ASP A 474 -21.88 -8.75 29.76
CA ASP A 474 -22.77 -8.73 28.58
C ASP A 474 -22.60 -9.97 27.66
N VAL A 475 -21.85 -10.98 28.12
CA VAL A 475 -21.37 -12.12 27.32
C VAL A 475 -22.25 -13.37 27.46
N GLU A 476 -23.40 -13.27 28.13
CA GLU A 476 -24.25 -14.42 28.49
C GLU A 476 -24.66 -15.31 27.29
N GLN A 477 -24.81 -14.74 26.09
CA GLN A 477 -25.10 -15.51 24.86
C GLN A 477 -23.87 -16.01 24.09
N ARG A 478 -22.71 -15.38 24.27
CA ARG A 478 -21.44 -15.73 23.58
C ARG A 478 -20.62 -16.76 24.35
N GLY A 479 -20.87 -16.92 25.65
CA GLY A 479 -20.26 -17.93 26.52
C GLY A 479 -18.85 -17.57 27.00
N LYS A 480 -17.98 -17.01 26.15
CA LYS A 480 -16.62 -16.59 26.53
C LYS A 480 -16.20 -15.29 25.86
N THR A 481 -15.26 -14.58 26.47
CA THR A 481 -14.64 -13.38 25.90
C THR A 481 -13.15 -13.34 26.22
N GLU A 482 -12.39 -12.67 25.36
CA GLU A 482 -10.98 -12.41 25.62
C GLU A 482 -10.81 -11.36 26.73
N LEU A 483 -9.87 -11.61 27.64
CA LEU A 483 -9.60 -10.79 28.82
C LEU A 483 -8.20 -11.06 29.39
N PHE A 484 -7.77 -10.18 30.29
CA PHE A 484 -6.83 -10.59 31.34
C PHE A 484 -7.57 -10.79 32.65
N ALA A 485 -6.99 -11.62 33.51
CA ALA A 485 -7.41 -11.80 34.88
C ALA A 485 -6.20 -12.00 35.81
N ILE A 486 -6.35 -11.64 37.09
CA ILE A 486 -5.38 -11.88 38.16
C ILE A 486 -6.07 -12.65 39.28
N ASP A 487 -5.47 -13.75 39.73
CA ASP A 487 -5.99 -14.57 40.82
C ASP A 487 -5.56 -14.10 42.22
N LYS A 488 -5.97 -14.83 43.26
CA LYS A 488 -5.64 -14.52 44.67
C LYS A 488 -4.14 -14.60 44.96
N GLN A 489 -3.39 -15.35 44.16
CA GLN A 489 -1.95 -15.52 44.31
C GLN A 489 -1.18 -14.40 43.58
N GLY A 490 -1.87 -13.62 42.75
CA GLY A 490 -1.26 -12.59 41.91
C GLY A 490 -0.82 -13.13 40.55
N GLN A 491 -1.24 -14.33 40.15
CA GLN A 491 -0.93 -14.89 38.84
C GLN A 491 -1.87 -14.30 37.78
N MET A 492 -1.29 -13.76 36.72
CA MET A 492 -1.99 -13.21 35.57
C MET A 492 -2.24 -14.29 34.52
N ILE A 493 -3.49 -14.40 34.09
CA ILE A 493 -3.90 -15.21 32.94
C ILE A 493 -4.45 -14.30 31.83
N VAL A 494 -4.22 -14.69 30.58
CA VAL A 494 -4.76 -14.03 29.38
C VAL A 494 -5.42 -15.06 28.48
N GLY A 495 -6.38 -14.63 27.68
CA GLY A 495 -7.10 -15.48 26.74
C GLY A 495 -8.61 -15.43 26.92
N THR A 496 -9.31 -16.46 26.42
CA THR A 496 -10.77 -16.47 26.27
C THR A 496 -11.43 -17.29 27.38
N TYR A 497 -12.19 -16.64 28.26
CA TYR A 497 -12.78 -17.25 29.46
C TYR A 497 -14.25 -16.88 29.65
N SER A 498 -15.02 -17.76 30.31
CA SER A 498 -16.36 -17.46 30.84
C SER A 498 -16.30 -16.97 32.29
N VAL A 499 -17.42 -16.49 32.82
CA VAL A 499 -17.52 -16.14 34.25
C VAL A 499 -17.27 -17.35 35.15
N GLU A 500 -17.75 -18.53 34.75
CA GLU A 500 -17.53 -19.79 35.48
C GLU A 500 -16.05 -20.16 35.50
N ASP A 501 -15.36 -20.08 34.36
CA ASP A 501 -13.91 -20.34 34.28
C ASP A 501 -13.15 -19.42 35.26
N LEU A 502 -13.51 -18.13 35.34
CA LEU A 502 -12.87 -17.16 36.23
C LEU A 502 -13.13 -17.48 37.71
N LYS A 503 -14.37 -17.88 38.06
CA LYS A 503 -14.73 -18.28 39.43
C LYS A 503 -14.00 -19.54 39.86
N GLU A 504 -13.92 -20.54 38.99
CA GLU A 504 -13.19 -21.79 39.24
C GLU A 504 -11.69 -21.54 39.47
N LYS A 505 -11.12 -20.58 38.74
CA LYS A 505 -9.72 -20.16 38.88
C LYS A 505 -9.48 -19.22 40.07
N GLY A 506 -10.50 -18.87 40.84
CA GLY A 506 -10.36 -17.99 42.01
C GLY A 506 -9.89 -16.58 41.66
N VAL A 507 -10.24 -16.10 40.47
CA VAL A 507 -9.87 -14.76 39.98
C VAL A 507 -10.36 -13.67 40.93
N GLN A 508 -9.56 -12.63 41.12
CA GLN A 508 -9.92 -11.44 41.89
C GLN A 508 -10.26 -10.28 40.98
N GLU A 509 -9.44 -10.05 39.96
CA GLU A 509 -9.57 -8.90 39.06
C GLU A 509 -9.62 -9.40 37.62
N ALA A 510 -10.56 -8.93 36.80
CA ALA A 510 -10.60 -9.23 35.36
C ALA A 510 -11.24 -8.12 34.56
N VAL A 511 -10.72 -7.88 33.36
CA VAL A 511 -11.31 -6.93 32.40
C VAL A 511 -11.19 -7.48 30.99
N SER A 512 -12.29 -7.46 30.26
CA SER A 512 -12.32 -7.86 28.86
C SER A 512 -11.72 -6.82 27.92
N PHE A 513 -10.71 -7.27 27.19
CA PHE A 513 -10.23 -6.67 25.96
C PHE A 513 -9.33 -7.68 25.24
N GLY A 514 -8.82 -7.29 24.07
CA GLY A 514 -7.86 -8.10 23.33
C GLY A 514 -7.16 -7.31 22.23
N PRO A 515 -6.32 -7.98 21.44
CA PRO A 515 -5.97 -9.40 21.58
C PRO A 515 -4.84 -9.66 22.61
N SER A 516 -4.71 -10.92 23.02
CA SER A 516 -3.59 -11.45 23.79
C SER A 516 -2.31 -11.30 22.97
N LEU A 517 -1.32 -10.62 23.53
CA LEU A 517 -0.04 -10.32 22.89
C LEU A 517 0.97 -11.43 23.12
N ILE A 518 1.05 -11.95 24.35
CA ILE A 518 2.00 -12.99 24.74
C ILE A 518 1.26 -13.97 25.64
N ILE A 519 1.41 -15.26 25.36
CA ILE A 519 0.81 -16.36 26.12
C ILE A 519 1.93 -17.34 26.45
N ASP A 520 2.17 -17.59 27.73
CA ASP A 520 3.19 -18.54 28.22
C ASP A 520 4.59 -18.32 27.60
N GLY A 521 5.03 -17.06 27.56
CA GLY A 521 6.33 -16.65 27.04
C GLY A 521 6.45 -16.70 25.51
N LYS A 522 5.35 -16.97 24.79
CA LYS A 522 5.31 -17.00 23.33
C LYS A 522 4.48 -15.84 22.80
N MET A 523 5.06 -15.08 21.87
CA MET A 523 4.32 -14.05 21.13
C MET A 523 3.18 -14.69 20.34
N SER A 524 1.96 -14.21 20.53
CA SER A 524 0.80 -14.61 19.72
C SER A 524 1.04 -14.35 18.24
N GLU A 525 0.52 -15.22 17.37
CA GLU A 525 0.64 -15.03 15.92
C GLU A 525 -0.11 -13.76 15.47
N MET A 526 0.59 -12.88 14.76
CA MET A 526 0.04 -11.65 14.18
C MET A 526 0.42 -11.56 12.71
N THR A 527 -0.53 -11.20 11.85
CA THR A 527 -0.24 -10.90 10.46
C THR A 527 0.14 -9.41 10.32
N GLY A 528 1.25 -9.13 9.63
CA GLY A 528 1.71 -7.76 9.40
C GLY A 528 2.01 -7.00 10.70
N ASP A 529 1.37 -5.84 10.87
CA ASP A 529 1.52 -4.95 12.03
C ASP A 529 0.50 -5.23 13.17
N GLY A 530 -0.27 -6.32 13.03
CA GLY A 530 -1.39 -6.67 13.90
C GLY A 530 -2.74 -6.07 13.47
N GLY A 531 -2.80 -5.33 12.35
CA GLY A 531 -4.06 -5.01 11.63
C GLY A 531 -4.86 -3.84 12.18
N TRP A 532 -4.44 -3.23 13.29
CA TRP A 532 -5.12 -2.10 13.93
C TRP A 532 -4.47 -0.74 13.59
N GLY A 533 -3.47 -0.75 12.72
CA GLY A 533 -2.72 0.43 12.29
C GLY A 533 -1.91 1.10 13.40
N ILE A 534 -1.40 2.31 13.10
CA ILE A 534 -0.62 3.12 14.04
C ILE A 534 -1.57 3.98 14.89
N ALA A 535 -1.51 3.83 16.21
CA ALA A 535 -2.35 4.57 17.16
C ALA A 535 -1.67 4.65 18.55
N PRO A 536 -2.15 5.50 19.47
CA PRO A 536 -1.89 5.32 20.89
C PRO A 536 -2.31 3.91 21.36
N ARG A 537 -1.52 3.30 22.23
CA ARG A 537 -1.70 1.92 22.69
C ARG A 537 -1.61 1.83 24.20
N THR A 538 -2.34 0.88 24.75
CA THR A 538 -2.29 0.53 26.17
C THR A 538 -2.19 -0.99 26.27
N ALA A 539 -1.32 -1.49 27.15
CA ALA A 539 -1.16 -2.92 27.40
C ALA A 539 -0.83 -3.20 28.86
N ILE A 540 -1.17 -4.41 29.29
CA ILE A 540 -0.77 -4.96 30.59
C ILE A 540 -0.11 -6.32 30.37
N GLY A 541 0.89 -6.65 31.17
CA GLY A 541 1.50 -7.97 31.19
C GLY A 541 2.16 -8.31 32.51
N GLN A 542 2.60 -9.55 32.65
CA GLN A 542 3.27 -10.08 33.83
C GLN A 542 4.57 -10.77 33.41
N LYS A 543 5.66 -10.53 34.16
CA LYS A 543 6.96 -11.22 34.04
C LYS A 543 6.97 -12.54 34.80
N GLU A 544 7.99 -13.37 34.55
CA GLU A 544 8.14 -14.67 35.22
C GLU A 544 8.30 -14.56 36.76
N ASP A 545 8.82 -13.44 37.27
CA ASP A 545 8.95 -13.16 38.70
C ASP A 545 7.67 -12.65 39.38
N GLY A 546 6.59 -12.47 38.61
CA GLY A 546 5.30 -11.95 39.09
C GLY A 546 5.12 -10.44 38.88
N THR A 547 6.17 -9.69 38.53
CA THR A 547 6.11 -8.23 38.28
C THR A 547 5.10 -7.90 37.19
N ILE A 548 4.21 -6.94 37.45
CA ILE A 548 3.25 -6.42 36.46
C ILE A 548 3.86 -5.25 35.70
N ILE A 549 3.65 -5.25 34.38
CA ILE A 549 4.02 -4.16 33.48
C ILE A 549 2.73 -3.45 33.03
N LEU A 550 2.63 -2.15 33.29
CA LEU A 550 1.60 -1.28 32.72
C LEU A 550 2.24 -0.40 31.65
N LEU A 551 1.79 -0.48 30.41
CA LEU A 551 2.37 0.23 29.26
C LEU A 551 1.35 1.17 28.62
N VAL A 552 1.74 2.42 28.40
CA VAL A 552 0.99 3.40 27.57
C VAL A 552 1.94 4.02 26.55
N ILE A 553 1.54 3.99 25.28
CA ILE A 553 2.25 4.61 24.16
C ILE A 553 1.40 5.75 23.62
N ASP A 554 1.98 6.95 23.56
CA ASP A 554 1.36 8.13 22.99
C ASP A 554 1.26 8.03 21.47
N GLY A 555 0.38 8.83 20.86
CA GLY A 555 0.26 8.87 19.41
C GLY A 555 -0.63 10.01 18.93
N ARG A 556 -0.62 10.25 17.60
CA ARG A 556 -1.36 11.34 16.94
C ARG A 556 -0.92 12.76 17.38
N GLY A 557 0.27 12.89 17.96
CA GLY A 557 0.88 14.14 18.42
C GLY A 557 2.17 14.50 17.67
N ILE A 558 2.68 15.72 17.90
CA ILE A 558 3.97 16.15 17.34
C ILE A 558 5.08 15.40 18.08
N GLY A 559 5.83 14.56 17.35
CA GLY A 559 6.88 13.73 17.93
C GLY A 559 6.41 12.39 18.50
N SER A 560 5.12 12.05 18.37
CA SER A 560 4.63 10.69 18.62
C SER A 560 3.51 10.30 17.64
N LEU A 561 3.85 9.45 16.67
CA LEU A 561 2.88 8.95 15.67
C LEU A 561 1.95 7.89 16.26
N GLY A 562 2.42 7.13 17.25
CA GLY A 562 1.76 5.94 17.80
C GLY A 562 2.48 4.64 17.44
N ALA A 563 2.04 3.55 18.05
CA ALA A 563 2.55 2.21 17.80
C ALA A 563 1.53 1.31 17.12
N THR A 564 2.05 0.34 16.38
CA THR A 564 1.28 -0.80 15.89
C THR A 564 1.10 -1.82 17.01
N LEU A 565 0.18 -2.76 16.81
CA LEU A 565 -0.07 -3.81 17.78
C LEU A 565 1.12 -4.79 17.87
N LYS A 566 1.78 -5.05 16.73
CA LYS A 566 3.03 -5.83 16.68
C LYS A 566 4.17 -5.15 17.44
N GLU A 567 4.35 -3.84 17.26
CA GLU A 567 5.34 -3.08 18.02
C GLU A 567 5.05 -3.12 19.53
N THR A 568 3.77 -3.05 19.92
CA THR A 568 3.36 -3.18 21.33
C THR A 568 3.68 -4.56 21.89
N GLN A 569 3.40 -5.63 21.13
CA GLN A 569 3.77 -7.01 21.50
C GLN A 569 5.29 -7.16 21.69
N GLU A 570 6.09 -6.62 20.76
CA GLU A 570 7.55 -6.69 20.82
C GLU A 570 8.13 -5.93 22.03
N ILE A 571 7.55 -4.78 22.39
CA ILE A 571 7.92 -4.06 23.61
C ILE A 571 7.66 -4.93 24.85
N MET A 572 6.44 -5.45 24.99
CA MET A 572 6.08 -6.30 26.14
C MET A 572 6.99 -7.53 26.24
N TYR A 573 7.34 -8.13 25.11
CA TYR A 573 8.25 -9.28 25.05
C TYR A 573 9.68 -8.90 25.46
N LYS A 574 10.20 -7.77 24.98
CA LYS A 574 11.53 -7.25 25.36
C LYS A 574 11.61 -6.87 26.84
N LEU A 575 10.51 -6.41 27.43
CA LEU A 575 10.41 -6.15 28.87
C LEU A 575 10.32 -7.44 29.72
N GLY A 576 10.25 -8.62 29.09
CA GLY A 576 10.24 -9.91 29.77
C GLY A 576 8.85 -10.40 30.18
N ALA A 577 7.77 -9.86 29.60
CA ALA A 577 6.43 -10.35 29.88
C ALA A 577 6.25 -11.79 29.37
N VAL A 578 5.78 -12.69 30.24
CA VAL A 578 5.40 -14.06 29.91
C VAL A 578 3.92 -14.16 29.55
N ASN A 579 3.08 -13.30 30.11
CA ASN A 579 1.69 -13.09 29.69
C ASN A 579 1.47 -11.61 29.43
N ALA A 580 0.81 -11.26 28.33
CA ALA A 580 0.48 -9.87 28.03
C ALA A 580 -0.77 -9.75 27.15
N ILE A 581 -1.54 -8.70 27.34
CA ILE A 581 -2.73 -8.40 26.55
C ILE A 581 -2.79 -6.91 26.17
N ASN A 582 -3.38 -6.63 25.02
CA ASN A 582 -3.74 -5.27 24.63
C ASN A 582 -5.01 -4.81 25.38
N LEU A 583 -5.10 -3.50 25.66
CA LEU A 583 -6.26 -2.83 26.28
C LEU A 583 -6.83 -1.78 25.33
N ASP A 584 -7.90 -1.09 25.74
CA ASP A 584 -8.50 -0.05 24.89
C ASP A 584 -7.45 1.02 24.56
N GLY A 585 -7.47 1.51 23.32
CA GLY A 585 -6.42 2.34 22.77
C GLY A 585 -6.92 3.69 22.26
N GLY A 586 -6.07 4.37 21.49
CA GLY A 586 -6.46 5.63 20.85
C GLY A 586 -6.65 6.75 21.87
N LYS A 587 -7.81 7.41 21.86
CA LYS A 587 -8.08 8.51 22.81
C LYS A 587 -8.22 8.04 24.27
N SER A 588 -8.40 6.74 24.50
CA SER A 588 -8.46 6.17 25.85
C SER A 588 -7.10 6.02 26.50
N SER A 589 -6.05 5.84 25.70
CA SER A 589 -4.69 5.59 26.21
C SER A 589 -4.29 6.69 27.16
N THR A 590 -4.16 6.38 28.45
CA THR A 590 -3.88 7.35 29.52
C THR A 590 -3.14 6.64 30.64
N MET A 591 -2.12 7.27 31.21
CA MET A 591 -1.40 6.83 32.40
C MET A 591 -1.44 7.94 33.47
N TYR A 592 -1.85 7.56 34.66
CA TYR A 592 -1.94 8.40 35.85
C TYR A 592 -0.94 7.90 36.90
N TYR A 593 -0.22 8.82 37.55
CA TYR A 593 0.72 8.53 38.62
C TYR A 593 0.78 9.69 39.60
N ASN A 594 0.72 9.42 40.91
CA ASN A 594 0.93 10.41 41.97
C ASN A 594 0.17 11.74 41.77
N GLY A 595 -1.12 11.66 41.45
CA GLY A 595 -1.96 12.86 41.28
C GLY A 595 -2.02 13.43 39.86
N ASN A 596 -1.14 13.00 38.95
CA ASN A 596 -0.98 13.60 37.64
C ASN A 596 -1.19 12.58 36.50
N THR A 597 -1.78 13.04 35.39
CA THR A 597 -1.70 12.32 34.10
C THR A 597 -0.33 12.62 33.50
N ILE A 598 0.47 11.58 33.20
CA ILE A 598 1.88 11.75 32.83
C ILE A 598 2.16 11.70 31.32
N ASN A 599 1.20 11.22 30.53
CA ASN A 599 1.33 11.09 29.08
C ASN A 599 0.50 12.15 28.32
N GLU A 600 0.79 12.38 27.05
CA GLU A 600 0.32 13.59 26.31
C GLU A 600 -1.17 13.57 25.93
N THR A 601 -1.85 12.43 25.97
CA THR A 601 -3.27 12.33 25.61
C THR A 601 -4.17 12.84 26.75
N GLU A 602 -5.08 13.78 26.45
CA GLU A 602 -6.01 14.34 27.45
C GLU A 602 -6.99 13.32 28.05
N GLY A 603 -6.99 12.07 27.57
CA GLY A 603 -7.86 10.97 28.02
C GLY A 603 -9.33 11.22 27.67
N ARG A 604 -10.05 10.19 27.22
CA ARG A 604 -11.52 10.26 27.11
C ARG A 604 -12.20 9.65 28.34
N LYS A 605 -13.50 9.88 28.48
CA LYS A 605 -14.33 9.17 29.45
C LYS A 605 -14.36 7.69 29.10
N ILE A 606 -14.06 6.84 30.08
CA ILE A 606 -14.00 5.39 29.99
C ILE A 606 -14.74 4.76 31.18
N PRO A 607 -15.23 3.52 31.07
CA PRO A 607 -15.98 2.91 32.18
C PRO A 607 -15.09 2.15 33.15
N THR A 608 -13.87 1.78 32.75
CA THR A 608 -12.94 0.98 33.55
C THR A 608 -11.53 1.51 33.49
N ALA A 609 -10.80 1.36 34.59
CA ALA A 609 -9.36 1.61 34.69
C ALA A 609 -8.70 0.45 35.44
N ILE A 610 -7.44 0.17 35.09
CA ILE A 610 -6.58 -0.69 35.89
C ILE A 610 -5.84 0.20 36.87
N LEU A 611 -5.95 -0.11 38.15
CA LEU A 611 -5.46 0.66 39.26
C LEU A 611 -4.31 -0.07 39.96
N VAL A 612 -3.42 0.69 40.57
CA VAL A 612 -2.43 0.22 41.53
C VAL A 612 -2.76 0.87 42.86
N GLU A 613 -3.12 0.08 43.86
CA GLU A 613 -3.38 0.53 45.24
C GLU A 613 -2.11 0.52 46.09
#